data_AF-A0A8H6Z1F7-F1
#
_entry.id   AF-A0A8H6Z1F7-F1
#
_cell.length_a   1.000
_cell.length_b   1.000
_cell.length_c   1.000
_cell.angle_alpha   90.00
_cell.angle_beta   90.00
_cell.angle_gamma   90.00
#
_symmetry.space_group_name_H-M   'P 1'
#
loop_
_entity.id
_entity.type
_entity.pdbx_description
1 polymer ?
#
loop_
_entity_poly.entity_id
_entity_poly.type
_entity_poly.pdbx_seq_one_letter_code
_entity_poly.pdbx_strand_id
1 'polypeptide(L)'
;MVDASNYRSRGERLPYQISPSCDPLFTSNLPPTVNQLTEIAESVRIAGTLKSSLDLQITETRMKLFRLEREEMHAARHIDRCKFPLAPIRRIPNEILSTIFICHADSLKSVAPRHGTNWHHGVLVLGHICRHWRAVLLSTHALWAAFSHRCGLKVRNPTAVTEEFLLRAGTHLLSIDFRCLGMCGAENSNYPHSEAVCRDIFDSLLTRSSQWKAAKIEIHPPLYPELRVIKNNIPNLVKLHLGLFTVTSHTLHDMETFQFCPRLVDLNLQSYSLSDELIEHIAFPWDQLERYSGAASYGAGAVNVLAQGA
;
A
#
# COMPACT_ATOMS: atom_id res chain seq x y z
N MET A 1 9.48 22.02 -28.28
CA MET A 1 9.79 23.39 -28.75
C MET A 1 9.93 23.33 -30.25
N VAL A 2 8.82 23.56 -30.96
CA VAL A 2 8.83 23.65 -32.43
C VAL A 2 9.22 25.09 -32.75
N ASP A 3 10.27 25.21 -33.57
CA ASP A 3 10.92 26.44 -33.95
C ASP A 3 9.95 27.39 -34.67
N ALA A 4 9.50 28.43 -33.96
CA ALA A 4 8.56 29.44 -34.44
C ALA A 4 9.24 30.52 -35.31
N SER A 5 10.45 30.26 -35.81
CA SER A 5 11.30 31.29 -36.44
C SER A 5 11.08 31.50 -37.94
N ASN A 6 10.15 30.79 -38.60
CA ASN A 6 10.01 30.85 -40.07
C ASN A 6 8.80 31.59 -40.64
N TYR A 7 7.94 32.22 -39.83
CA TYR A 7 6.93 33.15 -40.35
C TYR A 7 7.39 34.61 -40.20
N ARG A 8 8.47 34.97 -40.92
CA ARG A 8 8.69 36.37 -41.29
C ARG A 8 7.60 36.76 -42.29
N SER A 9 6.57 37.44 -41.80
CA SER A 9 5.63 38.19 -42.61
C SER A 9 6.42 39.26 -43.39
N ARG A 10 6.80 38.94 -44.63
CA ARG A 10 7.04 39.97 -45.65
C ARG A 10 5.78 40.84 -45.67
N GLY A 11 5.95 42.15 -45.54
CA GLY A 11 4.87 43.12 -45.65
C GLY A 11 4.29 43.14 -47.07
N GLU A 12 3.49 42.13 -47.40
CA GLU A 12 2.65 42.14 -48.59
C GLU A 12 1.53 43.13 -48.34
N ARG A 13 1.52 44.23 -49.11
CA ARG A 13 0.39 45.15 -49.15
C ARG A 13 -0.87 44.32 -49.44
N LEU A 14 -1.90 44.50 -48.61
CA LEU A 14 -3.18 43.83 -48.81
C LEU A 14 -3.72 44.20 -50.21
N PRO A 15 -4.28 43.24 -50.96
CA PRO A 15 -4.70 43.45 -52.36
C PRO A 15 -5.93 44.36 -52.48
N TYR A 16 -6.55 44.72 -51.37
CA TYR A 16 -7.63 45.69 -51.27
C TYR A 16 -7.09 46.97 -50.60
N GLN A 17 -7.13 48.07 -51.33
CA GLN A 17 -6.82 49.41 -50.83
C GLN A 17 -7.88 50.36 -51.37
N ILE A 18 -8.25 51.34 -50.54
CA ILE A 18 -9.15 52.41 -50.93
C ILE A 18 -8.30 53.69 -50.95
N SER A 19 -8.47 54.51 -51.98
CA SER A 19 -7.81 55.80 -52.12
C SER A 19 -8.09 56.69 -50.91
N PRO A 20 -7.12 57.53 -50.49
CA PRO A 20 -7.32 58.54 -49.44
C PRO A 20 -8.50 59.48 -49.71
N SER A 21 -8.93 59.62 -50.98
CA SER A 21 -10.11 60.40 -51.35
C SER A 21 -11.42 59.85 -50.77
N CYS A 22 -11.45 58.61 -50.29
CA CYS A 22 -12.61 58.00 -49.63
C CYS A 22 -12.54 58.11 -48.10
N ASP A 23 -11.42 58.53 -47.49
CA ASP A 23 -11.24 58.60 -46.04
C ASP A 23 -12.33 59.40 -45.31
N PRO A 24 -12.76 60.59 -45.81
CA PRO A 24 -13.82 61.36 -45.15
C PRO A 24 -15.16 60.63 -45.09
N LEU A 25 -15.41 59.65 -45.96
CA LEU A 25 -16.65 58.86 -45.99
C LEU A 25 -16.72 57.86 -44.83
N PHE A 26 -15.59 57.48 -44.24
CA PHE A 26 -15.55 56.56 -43.10
C PHE A 26 -15.66 57.29 -41.75
N THR A 27 -15.61 58.63 -41.75
CA THR A 27 -15.63 59.47 -40.55
C THR A 27 -16.72 60.54 -40.58
N SER A 28 -17.52 60.64 -41.65
CA SER A 28 -18.60 61.64 -41.81
C SER A 28 -19.77 61.08 -42.63
N ASN A 29 -20.94 61.73 -42.56
CA ASN A 29 -22.15 61.35 -43.30
C ASN A 29 -22.24 62.00 -44.70
N LEU A 30 -21.11 62.31 -45.33
CA LEU A 30 -21.10 62.88 -46.69
C LEU A 30 -21.55 61.82 -47.72
N PRO A 31 -22.42 62.16 -48.68
CA PRO A 31 -22.82 61.21 -49.71
C PRO A 31 -21.63 60.91 -50.66
N PRO A 32 -21.36 59.63 -50.98
CA PRO A 32 -20.26 59.27 -51.87
C PRO A 32 -20.57 59.61 -53.33
N THR A 33 -19.54 60.02 -54.07
CA THR A 33 -19.60 60.19 -55.52
C THR A 33 -19.62 58.85 -56.25
N VAL A 34 -20.03 58.83 -57.52
CA VAL A 34 -20.06 57.61 -58.36
C VAL A 34 -18.68 56.92 -58.45
N ASN A 35 -17.60 57.70 -58.52
CA ASN A 35 -16.23 57.17 -58.56
C ASN A 35 -15.82 56.55 -57.22
N GLN A 36 -16.16 57.18 -56.09
CA GLN A 36 -15.91 56.61 -54.77
C GLN A 36 -16.75 55.34 -54.53
N LEU A 37 -18.00 55.31 -55.00
CA LEU A 37 -18.87 54.12 -54.93
C LEU A 37 -18.30 52.94 -55.71
N THR A 38 -17.83 53.18 -56.93
CA THR A 38 -17.22 52.12 -57.77
C THR A 38 -15.92 51.60 -57.18
N GLU A 39 -15.07 52.49 -56.65
CA GLU A 39 -13.83 52.11 -55.98
C GLU A 39 -14.07 51.29 -54.70
N ILE A 40 -14.98 51.73 -53.82
CA ILE A 40 -15.34 51.02 -52.59
C ILE A 40 -15.95 49.65 -52.94
N ALA A 41 -16.85 49.59 -53.94
CA ALA A 41 -17.45 48.33 -54.38
C ALA A 41 -16.40 47.33 -54.89
N GLU A 42 -15.41 47.79 -55.65
CA GLU A 42 -14.33 46.95 -56.15
C GLU A 42 -13.41 46.46 -55.02
N SER A 43 -13.04 47.34 -54.08
CA SER A 43 -12.27 46.96 -52.89
C SER A 43 -13.01 45.92 -52.05
N VAL A 44 -14.33 46.09 -51.84
CA VAL A 44 -15.18 45.11 -51.15
C VAL A 44 -15.20 43.78 -51.90
N ARG A 45 -15.29 43.80 -53.23
CA ARG A 45 -15.25 42.59 -54.07
C ARG A 45 -13.92 41.84 -53.89
N ILE A 46 -12.79 42.54 -53.98
CA ILE A 46 -11.45 41.95 -53.82
C ILE A 46 -11.27 41.38 -52.42
N ALA A 47 -11.58 42.17 -51.38
CA ALA A 47 -11.50 41.73 -49.99
C ALA A 47 -12.41 40.52 -49.73
N GLY A 48 -13.61 40.51 -50.31
CA GLY A 48 -14.55 39.40 -50.25
C GLY A 48 -13.98 38.11 -50.85
N THR A 49 -13.38 38.18 -52.05
CA THR A 49 -12.75 37.01 -52.68
C THR A 49 -11.57 36.47 -51.88
N LEU A 50 -10.72 37.35 -51.34
CA LEU A 50 -9.60 36.94 -50.48
C LEU A 50 -10.11 36.33 -49.17
N LYS A 51 -11.12 36.92 -48.53
CA LYS A 51 -11.74 36.37 -47.32
C LYS A 51 -12.28 34.96 -47.59
N SER A 52 -13.02 34.75 -48.68
CA SER A 52 -13.53 33.43 -49.06
C SER A 52 -12.41 32.41 -49.28
N SER A 53 -11.30 32.82 -49.90
CA SER A 53 -10.11 31.97 -50.07
C SER A 53 -9.45 31.61 -48.74
N LEU A 54 -9.29 32.58 -47.83
CA LEU A 54 -8.73 32.35 -46.49
C LEU A 54 -9.65 31.46 -45.65
N ASP A 55 -10.97 31.66 -45.68
CA ASP A 55 -11.94 30.82 -44.98
C ASP A 55 -11.86 29.35 -45.45
N LEU A 56 -11.67 29.14 -46.76
CA LEU A 56 -11.45 27.80 -47.32
C LEU A 56 -10.15 27.18 -46.79
N GLN A 57 -9.03 27.91 -46.85
CA GLN A 57 -7.73 27.44 -46.34
C GLN A 57 -7.75 27.15 -44.83
N ILE A 58 -8.43 28.00 -44.05
CA ILE A 58 -8.63 27.78 -42.60
C ILE A 58 -9.42 26.49 -42.38
N THR A 59 -10.48 26.28 -43.15
CA THR A 59 -11.31 25.08 -43.05
C THR A 59 -10.52 23.82 -43.43
N GLU A 60 -9.78 23.85 -44.54
CA GLU A 60 -8.91 22.75 -44.98
C GLU A 60 -7.80 22.44 -43.96
N THR A 61 -7.16 23.47 -43.42
CA THR A 61 -6.11 23.33 -42.41
C THR A 61 -6.67 22.73 -41.12
N ARG A 62 -7.85 23.17 -40.67
CA ARG A 62 -8.54 22.61 -39.51
C ARG A 62 -8.90 21.13 -39.73
N MET A 63 -9.40 20.78 -40.91
CA MET A 63 -9.69 19.38 -41.25
C MET A 63 -8.43 18.52 -41.26
N LYS A 64 -7.32 19.04 -41.81
CA LYS A 64 -6.02 18.35 -41.80
C LYS A 64 -5.48 18.16 -40.39
N LEU A 65 -5.58 19.19 -39.54
CA LEU A 65 -5.18 19.12 -38.14
C LEU A 65 -5.99 18.06 -37.39
N PHE A 66 -7.32 18.10 -37.50
CA PHE A 66 -8.20 17.11 -36.87
C PHE A 66 -7.86 15.67 -37.30
N ARG A 67 -7.51 15.47 -38.57
CA ARG A 67 -7.07 14.15 -39.07
C ARG A 67 -5.76 13.72 -38.42
N LEU A 68 -4.77 14.60 -38.36
CA LEU A 68 -3.45 14.32 -37.76
C LEU A 68 -3.56 14.04 -36.25
N GLU A 69 -4.36 14.79 -35.51
CA GLU A 69 -4.62 14.55 -34.08
C GLU A 69 -5.24 13.17 -33.85
N ARG A 70 -6.16 12.75 -34.75
CA ARG A 70 -6.75 11.42 -34.69
C ARG A 70 -5.74 10.32 -35.01
N GLU A 71 -4.86 10.55 -35.99
CA GLU A 71 -3.76 9.64 -36.34
C GLU A 71 -2.75 9.52 -35.20
N GLU A 72 -2.38 10.64 -34.56
CA GLU A 72 -1.52 10.68 -33.38
C GLU A 72 -2.14 9.89 -32.22
N MET A 73 -3.41 10.14 -31.89
CA MET A 73 -4.13 9.41 -30.85
C MET A 73 -4.21 7.90 -31.16
N HIS A 74 -4.37 7.53 -32.42
CA HIS A 74 -4.34 6.13 -32.84
C HIS A 74 -2.94 5.51 -32.66
N ALA A 75 -1.89 6.22 -33.07
CA ALA A 75 -0.51 5.79 -32.90
C ALA A 75 -0.12 5.66 -31.42
N ALA A 76 -0.48 6.63 -30.57
CA ALA A 76 -0.24 6.58 -29.13
C ALA A 76 -0.89 5.34 -28.48
N ARG A 77 -2.18 5.09 -28.79
CA ARG A 77 -2.87 3.87 -28.32
C ARG A 77 -2.21 2.60 -28.84
N HIS A 78 -1.72 2.58 -30.08
CA HIS A 78 -1.00 1.44 -30.62
C HIS A 78 0.31 1.20 -29.87
N ILE A 79 1.09 2.25 -29.61
CA ILE A 79 2.33 2.19 -28.82
C ILE A 79 2.05 1.62 -27.43
N ASP A 80 1.04 2.11 -26.72
CA ASP A 80 0.72 1.62 -25.37
C ASP A 80 0.27 0.16 -25.37
N ARG A 81 -0.52 -0.24 -26.37
CA ARG A 81 -0.90 -1.65 -26.59
C ARG A 81 0.31 -2.54 -26.85
N CYS A 82 1.34 -2.05 -27.54
CA CYS A 82 2.58 -2.78 -27.81
C CYS A 82 3.55 -2.76 -26.62
N LYS A 83 3.61 -1.67 -25.84
CA LYS A 83 4.45 -1.58 -24.63
C LYS A 83 3.99 -2.57 -23.56
N PHE A 84 2.68 -2.75 -23.38
CA PHE A 84 2.14 -3.63 -22.35
C PHE A 84 2.68 -5.08 -22.40
N PRO A 85 2.69 -5.81 -23.54
CA PRO A 85 3.29 -7.14 -23.62
C PRO A 85 4.83 -7.12 -23.60
N LEU A 86 5.48 -6.00 -23.95
CA LEU A 86 6.93 -5.84 -23.90
C LEU A 86 7.46 -5.53 -22.50
N ALA A 87 6.59 -5.22 -21.54
CA ALA A 87 6.98 -4.92 -20.16
C ALA A 87 7.84 -6.07 -19.58
N PRO A 88 9.04 -5.78 -19.03
CA PRO A 88 9.95 -6.80 -18.51
C PRO A 88 9.31 -7.75 -17.50
N ILE A 89 8.37 -7.23 -16.71
CA ILE A 89 7.65 -7.97 -15.66
C ILE A 89 6.79 -9.13 -16.17
N ARG A 90 6.58 -9.26 -17.48
CA ARG A 90 5.91 -10.43 -18.08
C ARG A 90 6.85 -11.56 -18.45
N ARG A 91 8.15 -11.30 -18.45
CA ARG A 91 9.20 -12.27 -18.80
C ARG A 91 9.91 -12.83 -17.58
N ILE A 92 9.67 -12.25 -16.40
CA ILE A 92 10.27 -12.76 -15.18
C ILE A 92 9.61 -14.09 -14.80
N PRO A 93 10.40 -15.11 -14.40
CA PRO A 93 9.86 -16.34 -13.85
C PRO A 93 9.04 -16.10 -12.59
N ASN A 94 8.13 -17.03 -12.29
CA ASN A 94 7.27 -16.94 -11.10
C ASN A 94 8.09 -16.87 -9.82
N GLU A 95 9.22 -17.58 -9.75
CA GLU A 95 10.11 -17.64 -8.59
C GLU A 95 10.72 -16.25 -8.29
N ILE A 96 11.06 -15.50 -9.34
CA ILE A 96 11.60 -14.15 -9.21
C ILE A 96 10.49 -13.18 -8.79
N LEU A 97 9.29 -13.32 -9.35
CA LEU A 97 8.12 -12.53 -8.96
C LEU A 97 7.71 -12.80 -7.50
N SER A 98 7.71 -14.06 -7.06
CA SER A 98 7.51 -14.46 -5.66
C SER A 98 8.56 -13.85 -4.75
N THR A 99 9.83 -13.86 -5.17
CA THR A 99 10.93 -13.22 -4.41
C THR A 99 10.69 -11.72 -4.25
N ILE A 100 10.29 -11.02 -5.32
CA ILE A 100 9.92 -9.60 -5.27
C ILE A 100 8.77 -9.37 -4.28
N PHE A 101 7.75 -10.23 -4.29
CA PHE A 101 6.62 -10.12 -3.35
C PHE A 101 7.06 -10.29 -1.90
N ILE A 102 7.97 -11.23 -1.62
CA ILE A 102 8.51 -11.45 -0.28
C ILE A 102 9.31 -10.22 0.18
N CYS A 103 10.20 -9.70 -0.67
CA CYS A 103 10.94 -8.47 -0.35
C CYS A 103 9.99 -7.29 -0.10
N HIS A 104 8.92 -7.16 -0.88
CA HIS A 104 7.89 -6.15 -0.64
C HIS A 104 7.22 -6.37 0.73
N ALA A 105 6.80 -7.59 1.03
CA ALA A 105 6.17 -7.94 2.31
C ALA A 105 7.09 -7.65 3.51
N ASP A 106 8.39 -7.88 3.39
CA ASP A 106 9.36 -7.57 4.45
C ASP A 106 9.59 -6.06 4.60
N SER A 107 9.61 -5.31 3.49
CA SER A 107 9.71 -3.85 3.55
C SER A 107 8.54 -3.22 4.32
N LEU A 108 7.34 -3.79 4.20
CA LEU A 108 6.14 -3.33 4.93
C LEU A 108 6.26 -3.55 6.45
N LYS A 109 7.05 -4.52 6.90
CA LYS A 109 7.27 -4.77 8.34
C LYS A 109 8.18 -3.70 8.97
N SER A 110 9.10 -3.12 8.19
CA SER A 110 10.06 -2.11 8.65
C SER A 110 9.44 -0.72 8.83
N VAL A 111 8.37 -0.43 8.09
CA VAL A 111 7.61 0.81 8.22
C VAL A 111 6.61 0.61 9.35
N ALA A 112 6.95 1.05 10.56
CA ALA A 112 6.04 1.03 11.71
C ALA A 112 4.63 1.49 11.26
N PRO A 113 3.55 0.83 11.70
CA PRO A 113 2.20 1.11 11.21
C PRO A 113 1.77 2.49 11.69
N ARG A 114 2.19 3.54 10.97
CA ARG A 114 1.87 4.94 11.25
C ARG A 114 0.37 5.19 11.16
N HIS A 115 -0.39 4.31 10.48
CA HIS A 115 -1.83 4.47 10.25
C HIS A 115 -2.66 3.18 10.35
N GLY A 116 -2.22 2.17 11.11
CA GLY A 116 -3.02 0.94 11.25
C GLY A 116 -3.22 0.16 9.94
N THR A 117 -2.42 0.42 8.91
CA THR A 117 -2.38 -0.40 7.70
C THR A 117 -1.82 -1.76 8.07
N ASN A 118 -2.72 -2.72 8.17
CA ASN A 118 -2.41 -4.11 8.45
C ASN A 118 -1.46 -4.62 7.36
N TRP A 119 -0.33 -5.23 7.75
CA TRP A 119 0.66 -5.81 6.82
C TRP A 119 0.00 -6.66 5.73
N HIS A 120 -1.06 -7.38 6.12
CA HIS A 120 -1.95 -8.15 5.25
C HIS A 120 -2.45 -7.36 4.03
N HIS A 121 -2.87 -6.11 4.23
CA HIS A 121 -3.41 -5.28 3.16
C HIS A 121 -2.34 -4.96 2.11
N GLY A 122 -1.12 -4.64 2.54
CA GLY A 122 -0.04 -4.31 1.61
C GLY A 122 0.36 -5.51 0.74
N VAL A 123 0.39 -6.72 1.30
CA VAL A 123 0.63 -7.94 0.53
C VAL A 123 -0.53 -8.22 -0.43
N LEU A 124 -1.78 -8.14 0.05
CA LEU A 124 -2.97 -8.46 -0.76
C LEU A 124 -3.17 -7.51 -1.95
N VAL A 125 -2.71 -6.25 -1.87
CA VAL A 125 -2.73 -5.30 -3.00
C VAL A 125 -2.03 -5.84 -4.25
N LEU A 126 -0.98 -6.65 -4.08
CA LEU A 126 -0.28 -7.28 -5.21
C LEU A 126 -1.21 -8.19 -6.03
N GLY A 127 -2.18 -8.82 -5.38
CA GLY A 127 -3.20 -9.64 -6.03
C GLY A 127 -4.15 -8.82 -6.90
N HIS A 128 -4.33 -7.53 -6.64
CA HIS A 128 -5.24 -6.66 -7.42
C HIS A 128 -4.66 -6.17 -8.74
N ILE A 129 -3.36 -6.34 -8.99
CA ILE A 129 -2.68 -5.84 -10.19
C ILE A 129 -3.11 -6.59 -11.44
N CYS A 130 -3.01 -7.92 -11.46
CA CYS A 130 -3.51 -8.74 -12.55
C CYS A 130 -3.76 -10.20 -12.11
N ARG A 131 -4.42 -10.99 -12.99
CA ARG A 131 -4.70 -12.42 -12.72
C ARG A 131 -3.44 -13.25 -12.45
N HIS A 132 -2.35 -12.95 -13.17
CA HIS A 132 -1.10 -13.71 -13.06
C HIS A 132 -0.42 -13.45 -11.70
N TRP A 133 -0.35 -12.19 -11.28
CA TRP A 133 0.20 -11.82 -9.98
C TRP A 133 -0.62 -12.40 -8.83
N ARG A 134 -1.94 -12.41 -8.96
CA ARG A 134 -2.81 -13.09 -7.99
C ARG A 134 -2.48 -14.58 -7.87
N ALA A 135 -2.31 -15.29 -8.99
CA ALA A 135 -1.95 -16.70 -8.97
C ALA A 135 -0.58 -16.94 -8.31
N VAL A 136 0.43 -16.12 -8.63
CA VAL A 136 1.76 -16.21 -8.01
C VAL A 136 1.71 -15.89 -6.51
N LEU A 137 1.00 -14.83 -6.12
CA LEU A 137 0.80 -14.47 -4.72
C LEU A 137 0.13 -15.60 -3.91
N LEU A 138 -0.95 -16.18 -4.44
CA LEU A 138 -1.68 -17.26 -3.78
C LEU A 138 -0.85 -18.55 -3.66
N SER A 139 0.04 -18.83 -4.62
CA SER A 139 0.94 -20.00 -4.60
C SER A 139 2.24 -19.77 -3.81
N THR A 140 2.55 -18.53 -3.42
CA THR A 140 3.76 -18.23 -2.64
C THR A 140 3.48 -18.38 -1.14
N HIS A 141 3.50 -19.62 -0.65
CA HIS A 141 3.19 -19.99 0.74
C HIS A 141 3.94 -19.16 1.80
N ALA A 142 5.20 -18.80 1.55
CA ALA A 142 6.01 -17.97 2.46
C ALA A 142 5.39 -16.58 2.76
N LEU A 143 4.61 -16.02 1.82
CA LEU A 143 3.88 -14.75 2.04
C LEU A 143 2.75 -14.87 3.05
N TRP A 144 2.29 -16.09 3.34
CA TRP A 144 1.18 -16.33 4.26
C TRP A 144 1.69 -16.81 5.63
N ALA A 145 2.98 -17.13 5.73
CA ALA A 145 3.63 -17.63 6.94
C ALA A 145 3.91 -16.53 7.99
N ALA A 146 3.57 -15.28 7.71
CA ALA A 146 3.54 -14.23 8.72
C ALA A 146 2.08 -13.81 8.95
N PHE A 147 1.69 -13.69 10.22
CA PHE A 147 0.33 -13.29 10.57
C PHE A 147 0.32 -12.31 11.73
N SER A 148 -0.40 -11.19 11.57
CA SER A 148 -0.61 -10.23 12.64
C SER A 148 -2.10 -10.01 12.89
N HIS A 149 -2.50 -10.12 14.15
CA HIS A 149 -3.82 -9.72 14.64
C HIS A 149 -3.67 -8.71 15.76
N ARG A 150 -4.40 -7.60 15.64
CA ARG A 150 -4.47 -6.56 16.66
C ARG A 150 -5.94 -6.20 16.86
N CYS A 151 -6.48 -6.40 18.06
CA CYS A 151 -7.88 -6.11 18.38
C CYS A 151 -8.36 -4.74 17.88
N GLY A 152 -7.50 -3.72 17.92
CA GLY A 152 -7.84 -2.34 17.56
C GLY A 152 -7.98 -2.07 16.07
N LEU A 153 -7.64 -3.02 15.19
CA LEU A 153 -7.70 -2.84 13.74
C LEU A 153 -8.99 -3.43 13.17
N LYS A 154 -9.72 -2.62 12.39
CA LYS A 154 -10.93 -3.06 11.70
C LYS A 154 -10.57 -4.03 10.58
N VAL A 155 -10.95 -5.29 10.73
CA VAL A 155 -10.84 -6.32 9.69
C VAL A 155 -12.20 -6.98 9.52
N ARG A 156 -12.66 -7.12 8.27
CA ARG A 156 -13.90 -7.84 8.00
C ARG A 156 -13.65 -9.35 8.11
N ASN A 157 -14.49 -10.04 8.88
CA ASN A 157 -14.42 -11.49 9.11
C ASN A 157 -13.00 -11.97 9.52
N PRO A 158 -12.44 -11.46 10.62
CA PRO A 158 -11.04 -11.68 10.97
C PRO A 158 -10.70 -13.15 11.23
N THR A 159 -11.64 -13.96 11.74
CA THR A 159 -11.46 -15.40 11.92
C THR A 159 -11.28 -16.11 10.58
N ALA A 160 -12.15 -15.87 9.60
CA ALA A 160 -12.03 -16.47 8.26
C ALA A 160 -10.74 -16.04 7.54
N VAL A 161 -10.31 -14.79 7.73
CA VAL A 161 -9.03 -14.32 7.21
C VAL A 161 -7.87 -15.07 7.87
N THR A 162 -7.92 -15.27 9.19
CA THR A 162 -6.90 -16.03 9.93
C THR A 162 -6.76 -17.44 9.39
N GLU A 163 -7.88 -18.16 9.28
CA GLU A 163 -7.92 -19.52 8.75
C GLU A 163 -7.35 -19.61 7.34
N GLU A 164 -7.73 -18.70 6.45
CA GLU A 164 -7.23 -18.70 5.09
C GLU A 164 -5.72 -18.43 5.02
N PHE A 165 -5.20 -17.54 5.88
CA PHE A 165 -3.75 -17.30 5.98
C PHE A 165 -3.01 -18.54 6.46
N LEU A 166 -3.52 -19.20 7.51
CA LEU A 166 -2.93 -20.43 8.02
C LEU A 166 -2.98 -21.53 6.96
N LEU A 167 -4.12 -21.76 6.32
CA LEU A 167 -4.28 -22.72 5.23
C LEU A 167 -3.24 -22.49 4.13
N ARG A 168 -3.08 -21.24 3.68
CA ARG A 168 -2.12 -20.89 2.63
C ARG A 168 -0.68 -20.91 3.08
N ALA A 169 -0.36 -20.74 4.36
CA ALA A 169 0.99 -20.94 4.85
C ALA A 169 1.44 -22.40 4.69
N GLY A 170 0.50 -23.34 4.64
CA GLY A 170 0.79 -24.77 4.50
C GLY A 170 1.71 -25.25 5.62
N THR A 171 2.84 -25.84 5.28
CA THR A 171 3.83 -26.35 6.24
C THR A 171 4.93 -25.35 6.60
N HIS A 172 4.85 -24.10 6.13
CA HIS A 172 5.89 -23.10 6.41
C HIS A 172 5.93 -22.74 7.89
N LEU A 173 7.12 -22.42 8.37
CA LEU A 173 7.32 -21.92 9.72
C LEU A 173 6.70 -20.53 9.89
N LEU A 174 5.91 -20.37 10.94
CA LEU A 174 5.07 -19.20 11.18
C LEU A 174 5.77 -18.13 12.00
N SER A 175 5.51 -16.87 11.65
CA SER A 175 5.80 -15.69 12.47
C SER A 175 4.49 -15.03 12.86
N ILE A 176 4.09 -15.16 14.12
CA ILE A 176 2.82 -14.64 14.61
C ILE A 176 3.01 -13.38 15.46
N ASP A 177 2.09 -12.42 15.33
CA ASP A 177 1.97 -11.22 16.16
C ASP A 177 0.51 -11.08 16.59
N PHE A 178 0.18 -11.53 17.80
CA PHE A 178 -1.16 -11.51 18.35
C PHE A 178 -1.25 -10.54 19.53
N ARG A 179 -2.14 -9.55 19.42
CA ARG A 179 -2.37 -8.53 20.45
C ARG A 179 -3.85 -8.40 20.81
N CYS A 180 -4.19 -8.76 22.06
CA CYS A 180 -5.52 -8.64 22.66
C CYS A 180 -5.44 -8.11 24.11
N LEU A 181 -5.53 -6.79 24.28
CA LEU A 181 -5.25 -6.10 25.55
C LEU A 181 -6.48 -5.89 26.45
N GLY A 182 -7.51 -6.74 26.33
CA GLY A 182 -8.66 -6.76 27.25
C GLY A 182 -9.63 -5.58 27.14
N MET A 183 -9.50 -4.76 26.09
CA MET A 183 -10.47 -3.71 25.76
C MET A 183 -11.48 -4.16 24.68
N CYS A 184 -11.38 -5.41 24.21
CA CYS A 184 -12.18 -5.93 23.10
C CYS A 184 -13.54 -6.39 23.66
N GLY A 185 -14.63 -5.65 23.41
CA GLY A 185 -15.98 -5.98 23.90
C GLY A 185 -16.45 -5.27 25.17
N ALA A 186 -15.67 -4.33 25.74
CA ALA A 186 -16.19 -3.49 26.82
C ALA A 186 -17.26 -2.51 26.28
N GLU A 187 -18.28 -2.21 27.09
CA GLU A 187 -19.47 -1.44 26.71
C GLU A 187 -19.17 -0.06 26.09
N ASN A 188 -18.01 0.52 26.41
CA ASN A 188 -17.53 1.82 25.90
C ASN A 188 -16.26 1.70 25.04
N SER A 189 -15.94 0.52 24.52
CA SER A 189 -14.72 0.30 23.77
C SER A 189 -14.90 0.68 22.30
N ASN A 190 -13.96 1.45 21.74
CA ASN A 190 -13.88 1.71 20.29
C ASN A 190 -13.26 0.53 19.51
N TYR A 191 -13.16 -0.65 20.14
CA TYR A 191 -12.53 -1.82 19.56
C TYR A 191 -13.52 -2.55 18.63
N PRO A 192 -13.13 -2.85 17.39
CA PRO A 192 -14.04 -3.42 16.40
C PRO A 192 -14.36 -4.90 16.61
N HIS A 193 -13.62 -5.63 17.44
CA HIS A 193 -13.78 -7.06 17.65
C HIS A 193 -14.22 -7.37 19.09
N SER A 194 -15.10 -8.36 19.26
CA SER A 194 -15.47 -8.89 20.58
C SER A 194 -14.38 -9.81 21.14
N GLU A 195 -14.41 -10.06 22.45
CA GLU A 195 -13.51 -11.01 23.10
C GLU A 195 -13.59 -12.41 22.47
N ALA A 196 -14.80 -12.92 22.20
CA ALA A 196 -15.01 -14.22 21.58
C ALA A 196 -14.29 -14.35 20.22
N VAL A 197 -14.36 -13.32 19.37
CA VAL A 197 -13.66 -13.32 18.08
C VAL A 197 -12.14 -13.35 18.27
N CYS A 198 -11.62 -12.67 19.30
CA CYS A 198 -10.19 -12.66 19.57
C CYS A 198 -9.71 -14.02 20.09
N ARG A 199 -10.55 -14.69 20.89
CA ARG A 199 -10.34 -16.05 21.37
C ARG A 199 -10.31 -17.04 20.20
N ASP A 200 -11.30 -17.02 19.33
CA ASP A 200 -11.36 -17.89 18.14
C ASP A 200 -10.07 -17.76 17.29
N ILE A 201 -9.62 -16.52 17.06
CA ILE A 201 -8.38 -16.27 16.30
C ILE A 201 -7.16 -16.81 17.06
N PHE A 202 -7.11 -16.64 18.37
CA PHE A 202 -6.00 -17.13 19.17
C PHE A 202 -5.93 -18.66 19.14
N ASP A 203 -7.06 -19.32 19.35
CA ASP A 203 -7.20 -20.77 19.24
C ASP A 203 -6.70 -21.28 17.88
N SER A 204 -7.15 -20.66 16.78
CA SER A 204 -6.67 -20.98 15.43
C SER A 204 -5.13 -20.91 15.32
N LEU A 205 -4.50 -19.90 15.93
CA LEU A 205 -3.04 -19.78 15.93
C LEU A 205 -2.38 -20.87 16.78
N LEU A 206 -2.95 -21.19 17.95
CA LEU A 206 -2.43 -22.19 18.89
C LEU A 206 -2.42 -23.60 18.27
N THR A 207 -3.42 -23.95 17.44
CA THR A 207 -3.44 -25.25 16.72
C THR A 207 -2.23 -25.46 15.82
N ARG A 208 -1.58 -24.35 15.41
CA ARG A 208 -0.41 -24.33 14.51
C ARG A 208 0.92 -24.13 15.26
N SER A 209 0.92 -24.22 16.59
CA SER A 209 2.07 -23.97 17.46
C SER A 209 3.34 -24.72 17.09
N SER A 210 3.22 -25.95 16.59
CA SER A 210 4.37 -26.76 16.20
C SER A 210 5.23 -26.15 15.09
N GLN A 211 4.64 -25.24 14.30
CA GLN A 211 5.31 -24.55 13.20
C GLN A 211 5.75 -23.13 13.56
N TRP A 212 5.49 -22.65 14.77
CA TRP A 212 5.92 -21.32 15.16
C TRP A 212 7.44 -21.23 15.17
N LYS A 213 7.98 -20.26 14.42
CA LYS A 213 9.39 -19.85 14.45
C LYS A 213 9.58 -18.57 15.24
N ALA A 214 8.63 -17.64 15.15
CA ALA A 214 8.62 -16.43 15.95
C ALA A 214 7.21 -16.17 16.45
N ALA A 215 7.08 -15.81 17.71
CA ALA A 215 5.81 -15.46 18.31
C ALA A 215 5.92 -14.17 19.10
N LYS A 216 5.02 -13.23 18.81
CA LYS A 216 4.78 -12.03 19.60
C LYS A 216 3.36 -12.12 20.13
N ILE A 217 3.22 -12.27 21.45
CA ILE A 217 1.93 -12.51 22.11
C ILE A 217 1.78 -11.46 23.21
N GLU A 218 0.81 -10.57 23.06
CA GLU A 218 0.46 -9.55 24.05
C GLU A 218 -1.02 -9.72 24.41
N ILE A 219 -1.31 -10.33 25.56
CA ILE A 219 -2.66 -10.76 25.91
C ILE A 219 -3.04 -10.39 27.34
N HIS A 220 -4.33 -10.15 27.57
CA HIS A 220 -4.90 -9.93 28.90
C HIS A 220 -5.20 -11.25 29.64
N PRO A 221 -5.41 -11.22 30.98
CA PRO A 221 -5.46 -12.42 31.81
C PRO A 221 -6.43 -13.55 31.42
N PRO A 222 -7.66 -13.27 30.94
CA PRO A 222 -8.60 -14.30 30.47
C PRO A 222 -8.12 -15.20 29.31
N LEU A 223 -7.03 -14.84 28.62
CA LEU A 223 -6.42 -15.66 27.56
C LEU A 223 -5.19 -16.44 28.02
N TYR A 224 -4.67 -16.21 29.23
CA TYR A 224 -3.50 -16.95 29.74
C TYR A 224 -3.71 -18.47 29.78
N PRO A 225 -4.86 -19.01 30.23
CA PRO A 225 -5.04 -20.46 30.31
C PRO A 225 -4.97 -21.17 28.96
N GLU A 226 -5.23 -20.48 27.84
CA GLU A 226 -5.21 -21.08 26.50
C GLU A 226 -3.80 -21.43 26.04
N LEU A 227 -2.78 -20.75 26.57
CA LEU A 227 -1.38 -21.09 26.30
C LEU A 227 -1.03 -22.51 26.76
N ARG A 228 -1.74 -23.09 27.73
CA ARG A 228 -1.47 -24.45 28.21
C ARG A 228 -1.59 -25.50 27.09
N VAL A 229 -2.42 -25.25 26.07
CA VAL A 229 -2.65 -26.16 24.92
C VAL A 229 -1.37 -26.40 24.12
N ILE A 230 -0.45 -25.43 24.10
CA ILE A 230 0.76 -25.49 23.29
C ILE A 230 1.98 -25.98 24.08
N LYS A 231 1.81 -26.31 25.37
CA LYS A 231 2.87 -26.87 26.21
C LYS A 231 3.47 -28.11 25.52
N ASN A 232 4.80 -28.16 25.43
CA ASN A 232 5.57 -29.22 24.76
C ASN A 232 5.33 -29.33 23.23
N ASN A 233 4.61 -28.40 22.60
CA ASN A 233 4.29 -28.45 21.17
C ASN A 233 4.79 -27.22 20.40
N ILE A 234 5.93 -26.66 20.81
CA ILE A 234 6.54 -25.48 20.15
C ILE A 234 8.03 -25.72 19.82
N PRO A 235 8.38 -26.81 19.10
CA PRO A 235 9.77 -27.24 18.90
C PRO A 235 10.59 -26.30 18.00
N ASN A 236 9.92 -25.46 17.20
CA ASN A 236 10.56 -24.62 16.20
C ASN A 236 10.73 -23.15 16.64
N LEU A 237 10.29 -22.80 17.85
CA LEU A 237 10.28 -21.41 18.31
C LEU A 237 11.71 -20.91 18.51
N VAL A 238 12.08 -19.88 17.76
CA VAL A 238 13.40 -19.22 17.82
C VAL A 238 13.30 -17.90 18.57
N LYS A 239 12.20 -17.17 18.40
CA LYS A 239 11.98 -15.86 19.01
C LYS A 239 10.63 -15.79 19.71
N LEU A 240 10.63 -15.32 20.95
CA LEU A 240 9.43 -15.10 21.73
C LEU A 240 9.41 -13.68 22.31
N HIS A 241 8.33 -12.95 22.02
CA HIS A 241 7.94 -11.78 22.77
C HIS A 241 6.64 -12.08 23.50
N LEU A 242 6.63 -11.90 24.82
CA LEU A 242 5.49 -12.17 25.67
C LEU A 242 5.17 -10.96 26.53
N GLY A 243 4.03 -10.33 26.25
CA GLY A 243 3.46 -9.23 27.01
C GLY A 243 2.31 -9.72 27.90
N LEU A 244 2.52 -9.71 29.22
CA LEU A 244 1.55 -10.14 30.23
C LEU A 244 1.02 -8.92 31.01
N PHE A 245 -0.25 -8.61 30.82
CA PHE A 245 -0.95 -7.48 31.41
C PHE A 245 -1.56 -7.89 32.76
N THR A 246 -1.25 -7.17 33.85
CA THR A 246 -1.75 -7.44 35.21
C THR A 246 -1.58 -8.90 35.67
N VAL A 247 -0.40 -9.22 36.19
CA VAL A 247 -0.06 -10.59 36.60
C VAL A 247 -0.18 -10.71 38.13
N THR A 248 -0.87 -11.75 38.60
CA THR A 248 -0.89 -12.17 40.01
C THR A 248 -0.20 -13.52 40.17
N SER A 249 0.26 -13.86 41.37
CA SER A 249 0.91 -15.16 41.66
C SER A 249 0.07 -16.36 41.22
N HIS A 250 -1.27 -16.26 41.27
CA HIS A 250 -2.18 -17.31 40.82
C HIS A 250 -2.20 -17.52 39.30
N THR A 251 -1.94 -16.46 38.52
CA THR A 251 -1.87 -16.56 37.04
C THR A 251 -0.54 -17.08 36.51
N LEU A 252 0.50 -17.17 37.37
CA LEU A 252 1.86 -17.57 36.98
C LEU A 252 2.08 -19.08 36.96
N HIS A 253 1.38 -19.84 37.80
CA HIS A 253 1.51 -21.30 37.88
C HIS A 253 1.22 -22.04 36.57
N ASP A 254 0.69 -21.34 35.57
CA ASP A 254 0.29 -21.87 34.27
C ASP A 254 1.34 -21.67 33.16
N MET A 255 2.43 -20.98 33.47
CA MET A 255 3.40 -20.51 32.48
C MET A 255 4.58 -21.47 32.27
N GLU A 256 4.45 -22.76 32.64
CA GLU A 256 5.37 -23.82 32.22
C GLU A 256 5.29 -24.13 30.71
N THR A 257 4.38 -23.48 30.00
CA THR A 257 4.13 -23.65 28.56
C THR A 257 5.41 -23.56 27.72
N PHE A 258 6.32 -22.65 28.07
CA PHE A 258 7.52 -22.34 27.30
C PHE A 258 8.80 -22.99 27.84
N GLN A 259 8.68 -23.92 28.79
CA GLN A 259 9.83 -24.61 29.39
C GLN A 259 10.62 -25.41 28.34
N PHE A 260 9.91 -26.06 27.42
CA PHE A 260 10.49 -26.93 26.40
C PHE A 260 10.44 -26.30 25.01
N CYS A 261 11.24 -25.26 24.83
CA CYS A 261 11.44 -24.58 23.53
C CYS A 261 12.90 -24.76 23.07
N PRO A 262 13.30 -25.91 22.49
CA PRO A 262 14.71 -26.29 22.28
C PRO A 262 15.49 -25.42 21.29
N ARG A 263 14.83 -24.49 20.60
CA ARG A 263 15.44 -23.58 19.62
C ARG A 263 15.32 -22.12 20.00
N LEU A 264 14.76 -21.81 21.17
CA LEU A 264 14.52 -20.45 21.61
C LEU A 264 15.85 -19.78 21.97
N VAL A 265 16.18 -18.70 21.25
CA VAL A 265 17.43 -17.93 21.45
C VAL A 265 17.19 -16.45 21.73
N ASP A 266 15.98 -15.95 21.47
CA ASP A 266 15.64 -14.52 21.59
C ASP A 266 14.33 -14.38 22.40
N LEU A 267 14.43 -13.88 23.62
CA LEU A 267 13.31 -13.74 24.57
C LEU A 267 13.11 -12.28 24.98
N ASN A 268 11.88 -11.78 24.82
CA ASN A 268 11.46 -10.47 25.28
C ASN A 268 10.23 -10.60 26.18
N LEU A 269 10.35 -10.17 27.44
CA LEU A 269 9.27 -10.19 28.41
C LEU A 269 8.84 -8.77 28.75
N GLN A 270 7.53 -8.50 28.65
CA GLN A 270 6.93 -7.24 29.07
C GLN A 270 5.82 -7.50 30.07
N SER A 271 5.82 -6.80 31.20
CA SER A 271 4.70 -6.83 32.13
C SER A 271 4.56 -5.52 32.91
N TYR A 272 3.35 -5.22 33.41
CA TYR A 272 3.17 -4.10 34.33
C TYR A 272 3.85 -4.32 35.68
N SER A 273 3.92 -5.57 36.13
CA SER A 273 4.44 -5.97 37.44
C SER A 273 5.61 -6.94 37.30
N LEU A 274 6.43 -6.77 36.25
CA LEU A 274 7.61 -7.62 36.05
C LEU A 274 8.55 -7.43 37.25
N SER A 275 8.70 -8.46 38.08
CA SER A 275 9.67 -8.54 39.17
C SER A 275 10.58 -9.75 38.97
N ASP A 276 11.73 -9.77 39.63
CA ASP A 276 12.65 -10.92 39.57
C ASP A 276 11.97 -12.20 40.08
N GLU A 277 11.20 -12.10 41.17
CA GLU A 277 10.36 -13.19 41.67
C GLU A 277 9.41 -13.72 40.59
N LEU A 278 8.80 -12.83 39.80
CA LEU A 278 7.88 -13.22 38.74
C LEU A 278 8.58 -13.96 37.59
N ILE A 279 9.81 -13.55 37.27
CA ILE A 279 10.63 -14.16 36.23
C ILE A 279 11.07 -15.57 36.66
N GLU A 280 11.42 -15.77 37.93
CA GLU A 280 11.78 -17.09 38.47
C GLU A 280 10.64 -18.11 38.39
N HIS A 281 9.38 -17.66 38.43
CA HIS A 281 8.21 -18.53 38.33
C HIS A 281 7.87 -18.93 36.89
N ILE A 282 8.49 -18.32 35.88
CA ILE A 282 8.27 -18.70 34.48
C ILE A 282 9.40 -19.58 34.01
N ALA A 283 9.07 -20.84 33.72
CA ALA A 283 10.04 -21.80 33.23
C ALA A 283 10.35 -21.54 31.74
N PHE A 284 11.54 -21.02 31.48
CA PHE A 284 12.14 -20.89 30.15
C PHE A 284 13.46 -21.67 30.07
N PRO A 285 13.90 -22.07 28.87
CA PRO A 285 15.23 -22.65 28.67
C PRO A 285 16.30 -21.54 28.69
N TRP A 286 16.58 -21.00 29.88
CA TRP A 286 17.45 -19.84 30.07
C TRP A 286 18.88 -20.04 29.51
N ASP A 287 19.42 -21.26 29.63
CA ASP A 287 20.82 -21.58 29.28
C ASP A 287 21.15 -21.45 27.78
N GLN A 288 20.14 -21.44 26.91
CA GLN A 288 20.32 -21.37 25.44
C GLN A 288 19.92 -19.99 24.85
N LEU A 289 19.55 -19.02 25.70
CA LEU A 289 19.17 -17.69 25.24
C LEU A 289 20.41 -16.87 24.87
N GLU A 290 20.47 -16.41 23.62
CA GLU A 290 21.50 -15.46 23.15
C GLU A 290 21.10 -14.00 23.42
N ARG A 291 19.79 -13.73 23.50
CA ARG A 291 19.24 -12.40 23.72
C ARG A 291 18.07 -12.45 24.69
N TYR A 292 18.14 -11.61 25.71
CA TYR A 292 17.06 -11.41 26.67
C TYR A 292 16.83 -9.92 26.93
N SER A 293 15.56 -9.54 27.01
CA SER A 293 15.16 -8.22 27.50
C SER A 293 13.87 -8.31 28.33
N GLY A 294 13.90 -7.81 29.56
CA GLY A 294 12.72 -7.58 30.39
C GLY A 294 12.40 -6.10 30.50
N ALA A 295 11.12 -5.72 30.47
CA ALA A 295 10.68 -4.34 30.74
C ALA A 295 9.40 -4.29 31.59
N ALA A 296 9.42 -3.43 32.62
CA ALA A 296 8.24 -3.07 33.40
C ALA A 296 7.54 -1.83 32.80
N SER A 297 6.23 -1.88 32.59
CA SER A 297 5.49 -0.85 31.83
C SER A 297 5.16 0.44 32.60
N TYR A 298 5.46 0.57 33.90
CA TYR A 298 5.35 1.83 34.67
C TYR A 298 6.38 1.92 35.82
N GLY A 299 7.17 2.99 35.84
CA GLY A 299 8.15 3.31 36.89
C GLY A 299 9.40 3.98 36.29
N ALA A 300 9.96 4.99 36.96
CA ALA A 300 11.10 5.82 36.53
C ALA A 300 12.47 5.08 36.46
N GLY A 301 12.44 3.81 36.10
CA GLY A 301 13.58 2.97 35.84
C GLY A 301 13.07 1.80 35.02
N ALA A 302 13.14 1.92 33.70
CA ALA A 302 13.12 0.74 32.85
C ALA A 302 14.32 -0.11 33.30
N VAL A 303 14.08 -1.10 34.16
CA VAL A 303 15.10 -2.11 34.45
C VAL A 303 15.18 -2.94 33.19
N ASN A 304 15.97 -2.46 32.23
CA ASN A 304 16.47 -3.27 31.15
C ASN A 304 17.38 -4.31 31.83
N VAL A 305 16.83 -5.47 32.18
CA VAL A 305 17.68 -6.63 32.43
C VAL A 305 18.19 -7.07 31.06
N LEU A 306 19.22 -6.38 30.58
CA LEU A 306 20.03 -6.85 29.47
C LEU A 306 20.97 -7.90 30.05
N ALA A 307 20.56 -9.16 29.97
CA ALA A 307 21.55 -10.22 30.01
C ALA A 307 22.25 -10.21 28.65
N GLN A 308 23.34 -9.44 28.54
CA GLN A 308 24.39 -9.72 27.56
C GLN A 308 25.40 -10.65 28.22
N GLY A 309 25.52 -11.88 27.68
CA GLY A 309 26.65 -12.77 27.89
C GLY A 309 26.26 -14.17 28.37
N ALA A 310 26.50 -15.19 27.54
CA ALA A 310 27.82 -15.82 27.41
C ALA A 310 28.08 -16.18 25.94
#